data_AF-A0A381UW44-F1
#
_entry.id   AF-A0A381UW44-F1
#
_cell.length_a   1.000
_cell.length_b   1.000
_cell.length_c   1.000
_cell.angle_alpha   90.00
_cell.angle_beta   90.00
_cell.angle_gamma   90.00
#
_symmetry.space_group_name_H-M   'P 1'
#
loop_
_entity.id
_entity.type
_entity.pdbx_description
1 polymer ?
#
loop_
_entity_poly.entity_id
_entity_poly.type
_entity_poly.pdbx_seq_one_letter_code
_entity_poly.pdbx_strand_id
1 'polypeptide(L)'
;MKNILKIIFFIIIGVISFLVIGFGIYYLKRVNQSNTNMSLLFPRAQDLVVEGIKFRDLNKNGRLDVYEDNRQSIDDRVDDLINQMTIEEKAGSMFINMIGMTDEGNLLELPIISSNPLFFLLSMVFPSNSEMIIKKHMNSFNIIDSYPANILARYNNNIQKIAEKTRLAIPITIASDPRHGSDHNVGASVHTSSFSQWPNSLGLAATRDTSLTREFADIARQEYLSVGIRLALHPMADLATEPRWGRNNGTFGEDAQLSAKMTKSYILGFQGKKLDKNSVACMTKHFSGGGPQKDGEDAHFPYGKDQVYPGDNFDYHLIPFIDGAFKAKTAQIMPYYGIPFGQTNEDVGFSFNKEIITDLLRDSLGFDG
;
A
#
# COMPACT_ATOMS: atom_id res chain seq x y z
N MET A 1 27.81 -50.37 8.07
CA MET A 1 26.98 -49.33 8.74
C MET A 1 27.82 -48.18 9.33
N LYS A 2 28.83 -48.40 10.19
CA LYS A 2 29.63 -47.30 10.80
C LYS A 2 30.33 -46.36 9.79
N ASN A 3 30.84 -46.87 8.67
CA ASN A 3 31.55 -46.04 7.68
C ASN A 3 30.59 -45.16 6.85
N ILE A 4 29.37 -45.65 6.57
CA ILE A 4 28.34 -44.88 5.86
C ILE A 4 27.85 -43.72 6.73
N LEU A 5 27.62 -43.95 8.02
CA LEU A 5 27.23 -42.90 8.97
C LEU A 5 28.30 -41.80 9.10
N LYS A 6 29.60 -42.16 9.08
CA LYS A 6 30.69 -41.18 9.09
C LYS A 6 30.72 -40.34 7.80
N ILE A 7 30.54 -40.95 6.64
CA ILE A 7 30.49 -40.23 5.36
C ILE A 7 29.29 -39.26 5.33
N ILE A 8 28.11 -39.73 5.73
CA ILE A 8 26.90 -38.89 5.84
C ILE A 8 27.13 -37.72 6.80
N PHE A 9 27.78 -37.97 7.95
CA PHE A 9 28.10 -36.91 8.91
C PHE A 9 29.02 -35.83 8.32
N PHE A 10 30.10 -36.21 7.62
CA PHE A 10 30.98 -35.24 6.96
C PHE A 10 30.30 -34.49 5.82
N ILE A 11 29.41 -35.15 5.05
CA ILE A 11 28.60 -34.48 4.03
C ILE A 11 27.69 -33.43 4.68
N ILE A 12 26.99 -33.78 5.77
CA ILE A 12 26.11 -32.85 6.50
C ILE A 12 26.92 -31.66 7.04
N ILE A 13 28.08 -31.90 7.66
CA ILE A 13 28.96 -30.82 8.12
C ILE A 13 29.40 -29.93 6.95
N GLY A 14 29.78 -30.53 5.81
CA GLY A 14 30.19 -29.80 4.62
C GLY A 14 29.08 -28.89 4.09
N VAL A 15 27.85 -29.42 4.01
CA VAL A 15 26.66 -28.65 3.59
C VAL A 15 26.36 -27.53 4.59
N ILE A 16 26.34 -27.81 5.90
CA ILE A 16 26.09 -26.80 6.93
C ILE A 16 27.17 -25.70 6.88
N SER A 17 28.45 -26.08 6.76
CA SER A 17 29.56 -25.11 6.69
C SER A 17 29.45 -24.24 5.45
N PHE A 18 29.11 -24.82 4.29
CA PHE A 18 28.88 -24.08 3.05
C PHE A 18 27.72 -23.09 3.19
N LEU A 19 26.60 -23.51 3.79
CA LEU A 19 25.45 -22.64 4.04
C LEU A 19 25.78 -21.50 5.01
N VAL A 20 26.52 -21.78 6.09
CA VAL A 20 26.93 -20.78 7.08
C VAL A 20 27.90 -19.77 6.47
N ILE A 21 28.88 -20.21 5.68
CA ILE A 21 29.81 -19.33 4.97
C ILE A 21 29.05 -18.49 3.93
N GLY A 22 28.18 -19.11 3.14
CA GLY A 22 27.35 -18.42 2.16
C GLY A 22 26.46 -17.35 2.78
N PHE A 23 25.81 -17.68 3.90
CA PHE A 23 25.03 -16.71 4.68
C PHE A 23 25.92 -15.60 5.26
N GLY A 24 27.10 -15.92 5.79
CA GLY A 24 28.05 -14.93 6.30
C GLY A 24 28.49 -13.93 5.23
N ILE A 25 28.82 -14.40 4.02
CA ILE A 25 29.17 -13.54 2.88
C ILE A 25 27.97 -12.66 2.48
N TYR A 26 26.77 -13.25 2.39
CA TYR A 26 25.54 -12.53 2.08
C TYR A 26 25.26 -11.43 3.12
N TYR A 27 25.38 -11.76 4.40
CA TYR A 27 25.16 -10.84 5.52
C TYR A 27 26.17 -9.68 5.50
N LEU A 28 27.47 -9.96 5.31
CA LEU A 28 28.49 -8.92 5.19
C LEU A 28 28.26 -8.01 3.99
N LYS A 29 27.80 -8.56 2.85
CA LYS A 29 27.41 -7.76 1.69
C LYS A 29 26.25 -6.82 2.02
N ARG A 30 25.24 -7.31 2.76
CA ARG A 30 24.10 -6.49 3.22
C ARG A 30 24.53 -5.38 4.18
N VAL A 31 25.43 -5.68 5.13
CA VAL A 31 26.02 -4.67 6.03
C VAL A 31 26.72 -3.58 5.23
N ASN A 32 27.58 -3.94 4.28
CA ASN A 32 28.30 -2.97 3.47
C ASN A 32 27.36 -2.12 2.60
N GLN A 33 26.35 -2.73 2.00
CA GLN A 33 25.33 -2.02 1.22
C GLN A 33 24.53 -1.04 2.08
N SER A 34 24.05 -1.47 3.24
CA SER A 34 23.32 -0.62 4.17
C SER A 34 24.17 0.58 4.64
N ASN A 35 25.42 0.35 5.04
CA ASN A 35 26.34 1.41 5.44
C ASN A 35 26.61 2.40 4.29
N THR A 36 26.78 1.90 3.07
CA THR A 36 26.97 2.73 1.87
C THR A 36 25.73 3.56 1.57
N ASN A 37 24.53 3.00 1.71
CA ASN A 37 23.29 3.72 1.48
C ASN A 37 23.08 4.80 2.56
N MET A 38 23.31 4.47 3.83
CA MET A 38 23.15 5.41 4.94
C MET A 38 24.14 6.59 4.89
N SER A 39 25.33 6.41 4.29
CA SER A 39 26.31 7.50 4.15
C SER A 39 25.92 8.55 3.10
N LEU A 40 24.91 8.28 2.26
CA LEU A 40 24.35 9.23 1.30
C LEU A 40 23.32 10.19 1.92
N LEU A 41 22.94 9.98 3.18
CA LEU A 41 21.96 10.83 3.86
C LEU A 41 22.54 12.20 4.20
N PHE A 42 21.69 13.21 4.05
CA PHE A 42 21.95 14.57 4.48
C PHE A 42 21.76 14.71 6.00
N PRO A 43 22.26 15.80 6.60
CA PRO A 43 21.83 16.22 7.93
C PRO A 43 20.30 16.38 7.99
N ARG A 44 19.78 16.36 9.21
CA ARG A 44 18.36 16.65 9.44
C ARG A 44 18.02 18.06 8.93
N ALA A 45 16.85 18.21 8.31
CA ALA A 45 16.29 19.50 7.94
C ALA A 45 16.33 20.49 9.12
N GLN A 46 16.85 21.70 8.88
CA GLN A 46 16.91 22.75 9.89
C GLN A 46 15.63 23.57 9.89
N ASP A 47 15.40 24.29 10.99
CA ASP A 47 14.27 25.19 11.09
C ASP A 47 14.60 26.55 10.46
N LEU A 48 13.67 27.10 9.68
CA LEU A 48 13.72 28.45 9.15
C LEU A 48 12.68 29.32 9.85
N VAL A 49 13.04 30.58 10.12
CA VAL A 49 12.10 31.56 10.65
C VAL A 49 11.91 32.65 9.61
N VAL A 50 10.73 32.69 9.01
CA VAL A 50 10.33 33.70 8.03
C VAL A 50 9.10 34.40 8.58
N GLU A 51 9.17 35.72 8.75
CA GLU A 51 8.06 36.53 9.28
C GLU A 51 7.51 36.06 10.64
N GLY A 52 8.37 35.48 11.48
CA GLY A 52 7.99 34.94 12.79
C GLY A 52 7.28 33.57 12.74
N ILE A 53 7.10 32.99 11.56
CA ILE A 53 6.57 31.64 11.37
C ILE A 53 7.72 30.66 11.16
N LYS A 54 7.60 29.48 11.77
CA LYS A 54 8.59 28.42 11.72
C LYS A 54 8.30 27.45 10.56
N PHE A 55 9.26 27.31 9.66
CA PHE A 55 9.27 26.35 8.55
C PHE A 55 10.43 25.38 8.69
N ARG A 56 10.49 24.35 7.84
CA ARG A 56 11.63 23.43 7.77
C ARG A 56 12.28 23.55 6.39
N ASP A 57 13.60 23.72 6.38
CA ASP A 57 14.47 23.64 5.20
C ASP A 57 14.63 22.16 4.82
N LEU A 58 13.62 21.64 4.12
CA LEU A 58 13.48 20.26 3.70
C LEU A 58 14.51 19.88 2.63
N ASN A 59 14.95 20.79 1.76
CA ASN A 59 16.03 20.53 0.78
C ASN A 59 17.44 20.94 1.23
N LYS A 60 17.57 21.55 2.41
CA LYS A 60 18.83 21.92 3.07
C LYS A 60 19.61 23.00 2.29
N ASN A 61 18.92 23.94 1.66
CA ASN A 61 19.55 25.00 0.86
C ASN A 61 19.64 26.37 1.57
N GLY A 62 19.11 26.47 2.81
CA GLY A 62 19.17 27.68 3.63
C GLY A 62 18.14 28.76 3.30
N ARG A 63 17.15 28.49 2.44
CA ARG A 63 16.05 29.40 2.12
C ARG A 63 14.71 28.67 2.17
N LEU A 64 13.62 29.43 2.30
CA LEU A 64 12.28 28.86 2.25
C LEU A 64 11.85 28.69 0.79
N ASP A 65 11.78 27.46 0.29
CA ASP A 65 11.20 27.17 -1.03
C ASP A 65 9.67 27.06 -0.96
N VAL A 66 9.01 27.18 -2.12
CA VAL A 66 7.54 27.20 -2.21
C VAL A 66 6.96 25.91 -1.64
N TYR A 67 7.52 24.74 -1.98
CA TYR A 67 7.01 23.45 -1.50
C TYR A 67 7.08 23.26 0.02
N GLU A 68 7.95 24.01 0.70
CA GLU A 68 8.14 23.99 2.15
C GLU A 68 7.18 24.95 2.87
N ASP A 69 6.70 25.98 2.16
CA ASP A 69 5.80 27.00 2.68
C ASP A 69 4.35 26.52 2.68
N ASN A 70 3.86 26.12 3.86
CA ASN A 70 2.49 25.64 4.04
C ASN A 70 1.38 26.70 3.85
N ARG A 71 1.75 27.95 3.55
CA ARG A 71 0.82 29.04 3.19
C ARG A 71 0.50 29.05 1.69
N GLN A 72 1.35 28.46 0.87
CA GLN A 72 1.18 28.38 -0.59
C GLN A 72 0.12 27.34 -0.96
N SER A 73 -0.42 27.44 -2.17
CA SER A 73 -1.40 26.47 -2.67
C SER A 73 -0.77 25.08 -2.80
N ILE A 74 -1.57 24.02 -2.80
CA ILE A 74 -1.05 22.66 -2.99
C ILE A 74 -0.40 22.55 -4.38
N ASP A 75 -1.01 23.14 -5.40
CA ASP A 75 -0.52 23.08 -6.79
C ASP A 75 0.85 23.76 -6.92
N ASP A 76 1.02 24.96 -6.36
CA ASP A 76 2.32 25.66 -6.37
C ASP A 76 3.41 24.83 -5.65
N ARG A 77 3.04 24.18 -4.55
CA ARG A 77 3.96 23.33 -3.77
C ARG A 77 4.34 22.06 -4.52
N VAL A 78 3.39 21.44 -5.22
CA VAL A 78 3.62 20.25 -6.05
C VAL A 78 4.51 20.61 -7.25
N ASP A 79 4.21 21.70 -7.94
CA ASP A 79 4.97 22.16 -9.11
C ASP A 79 6.41 22.50 -8.73
N ASP A 80 6.61 23.25 -7.65
CA ASP A 80 7.96 23.57 -7.15
C ASP A 80 8.73 22.29 -6.76
N LEU A 81 8.11 21.36 -6.03
CA LEU A 81 8.75 20.10 -5.67
C LEU A 81 9.14 19.28 -6.91
N ILE A 82 8.22 19.08 -7.86
CA ILE A 82 8.47 18.30 -9.08
C ILE A 82 9.57 18.94 -9.93
N ASN A 83 9.63 20.27 -10.00
CA ASN A 83 10.69 20.98 -10.71
C ASN A 83 12.06 20.82 -10.05
N GLN A 84 12.10 20.60 -8.73
CA GLN A 84 13.33 20.33 -7.99
C GLN A 84 13.76 18.85 -8.04
N MET A 85 12.86 17.91 -8.37
CA MET A 85 13.16 16.46 -8.40
C MET A 85 14.04 16.05 -9.58
N THR A 86 14.98 15.12 -9.33
CA THR A 86 15.69 14.41 -10.40
C THR A 86 14.76 13.40 -11.08
N ILE A 87 15.17 12.86 -12.22
CA ILE A 87 14.39 11.82 -12.91
C ILE A 87 14.25 10.55 -12.06
N GLU A 88 15.28 10.21 -11.28
CA GLU A 88 15.29 9.05 -10.38
C GLU A 88 14.33 9.24 -9.19
N GLU A 89 14.24 10.46 -8.65
CA GLU A 89 13.28 10.79 -7.59
C GLU A 89 11.84 10.78 -8.11
N LYS A 90 11.62 11.25 -9.35
CA LYS A 90 10.31 11.16 -10.02
C LYS A 90 9.92 9.70 -10.21
N ALA A 91 10.83 8.89 -10.76
CA ALA A 91 10.61 7.47 -10.93
C ALA A 91 10.33 6.77 -9.59
N GLY A 92 11.14 7.02 -8.56
CA GLY A 92 10.96 6.43 -7.22
C GLY A 92 9.61 6.73 -6.59
N SER A 93 9.08 7.94 -6.81
CA SER A 93 7.77 8.38 -6.32
C SER A 93 6.59 7.71 -7.02
N MET A 94 6.80 7.02 -8.14
CA MET A 94 5.76 6.29 -8.87
C MET A 94 5.59 4.84 -8.39
N PHE A 95 6.41 4.37 -7.43
CA PHE A 95 6.33 3.01 -6.92
C PHE A 95 5.72 2.95 -5.53
N ILE A 96 4.81 1.99 -5.35
CA ILE A 96 4.45 1.43 -4.05
C ILE A 96 4.95 -0.01 -3.98
N ASN A 97 5.66 -0.36 -2.91
CA ASN A 97 6.20 -1.70 -2.73
C ASN A 97 6.09 -2.16 -1.27
N MET A 98 6.15 -3.47 -1.04
CA MET A 98 6.21 -4.01 0.31
C MET A 98 7.53 -3.61 0.97
N ILE A 99 7.45 -3.25 2.24
CA ILE A 99 8.61 -2.92 3.06
C ILE A 99 8.50 -3.61 4.42
N GLY A 100 9.63 -4.08 4.94
CA GLY A 100 9.68 -4.76 6.22
C GLY A 100 10.14 -3.87 7.37
N MET A 101 9.96 -4.38 8.59
CA MET A 101 10.47 -3.81 9.83
C MET A 101 10.99 -4.90 10.76
N THR A 102 11.75 -4.52 11.79
CA THR A 102 12.09 -5.44 12.89
C THR A 102 10.95 -5.55 13.90
N ASP A 103 10.98 -6.57 14.75
CA ASP A 103 10.02 -6.79 15.83
C ASP A 103 10.11 -5.76 16.97
N GLU A 104 11.13 -4.91 16.97
CA GLU A 104 11.21 -3.73 17.84
C GLU A 104 10.77 -2.43 17.15
N GLY A 105 10.41 -2.46 15.87
CA GLY A 105 10.00 -1.29 15.10
C GLY A 105 11.18 -0.47 14.61
N ASN A 106 12.31 -1.13 14.34
CA ASN A 106 13.43 -0.52 13.64
C ASN A 106 13.38 -0.84 12.15
N LEU A 107 14.29 -0.23 11.40
CA LEU A 107 14.47 -0.49 9.99
C LEU A 107 14.98 -1.92 9.80
N LEU A 108 14.41 -2.60 8.82
CA LEU A 108 14.92 -3.85 8.31
C LEU A 108 16.08 -3.58 7.34
N GLU A 109 17.29 -3.49 7.87
CA GLU A 109 18.51 -3.35 7.06
C GLU A 109 19.16 -4.70 6.76
N LEU A 110 19.10 -5.61 7.72
CA LEU A 110 19.79 -6.90 7.71
C LEU A 110 18.77 -8.04 7.89
N PRO A 111 19.07 -9.25 7.35
CA PRO A 111 18.27 -10.43 7.65
C PRO A 111 18.18 -10.69 9.15
N ILE A 112 16.99 -11.04 9.63
CA ILE A 112 16.72 -11.30 11.05
C ILE A 112 16.80 -12.80 11.28
N ILE A 113 17.70 -13.22 12.17
CA ILE A 113 17.80 -14.61 12.60
C ILE A 113 16.64 -14.87 13.57
N SER A 114 15.59 -15.53 13.09
CA SER A 114 14.39 -15.82 13.86
C SER A 114 14.10 -17.32 13.85
N SER A 115 13.49 -17.81 14.95
CA SER A 115 12.92 -19.15 15.00
C SER A 115 11.63 -19.29 14.17
N ASN A 116 11.04 -18.18 13.73
CA ASN A 116 9.92 -18.16 12.79
C ASN A 116 10.45 -18.24 11.34
N PRO A 117 10.24 -19.35 10.62
CA PRO A 117 10.80 -19.53 9.28
C PRO A 117 10.27 -18.56 8.24
N LEU A 118 8.99 -18.16 8.33
CA LEU A 118 8.39 -17.20 7.41
C LEU A 118 9.00 -15.81 7.62
N PHE A 119 9.18 -15.40 8.87
CA PHE A 119 9.80 -14.12 9.18
C PHE A 119 11.26 -14.06 8.77
N PHE A 120 12.02 -15.14 9.01
CA PHE A 120 13.39 -15.27 8.50
C PHE A 120 13.43 -15.14 6.97
N LEU A 121 12.56 -15.86 6.25
CA LEU A 121 12.48 -15.82 4.80
C LEU A 121 12.12 -14.42 4.27
N LEU A 122 11.11 -13.77 4.84
CA LEU A 122 10.72 -12.41 4.45
C LEU A 122 11.86 -11.42 4.69
N SER A 123 12.58 -11.54 5.80
CA SER A 123 13.75 -10.69 6.10
C SER A 123 14.91 -10.86 5.12
N MET A 124 14.98 -12.02 4.45
CA MET A 124 15.98 -12.33 3.43
C MET A 124 15.59 -11.80 2.04
N VAL A 125 14.29 -11.82 1.73
CA VAL A 125 13.75 -11.46 0.41
C VAL A 125 13.52 -9.96 0.28
N PHE A 126 13.10 -9.29 1.35
CA PHE A 126 12.83 -7.85 1.29
C PHE A 126 14.12 -7.03 1.10
N PRO A 127 14.12 -6.09 0.14
CA PRO A 127 15.17 -5.07 0.08
C PRO A 127 15.27 -4.30 1.41
N SER A 128 16.45 -3.78 1.73
CA SER A 128 16.57 -2.96 2.95
C SER A 128 15.80 -1.65 2.82
N ASN A 129 15.36 -1.09 3.93
CA ASN A 129 14.74 0.25 3.95
C ASN A 129 15.64 1.29 3.26
N SER A 130 16.94 1.29 3.58
CA SER A 130 17.93 2.19 2.97
C SER A 130 18.03 2.04 1.45
N GLU A 131 17.94 0.84 0.90
CA GLU A 131 17.96 0.61 -0.54
C GLU A 131 16.73 1.23 -1.21
N MET A 132 15.53 1.01 -0.65
CA MET A 132 14.30 1.50 -1.25
C MET A 132 14.16 3.03 -1.13
N ILE A 133 14.47 3.58 0.04
CA ILE A 133 14.25 5.01 0.33
C ILE A 133 15.38 5.86 -0.26
N ILE A 134 16.64 5.44 -0.09
CA ILE A 134 17.80 6.30 -0.40
C ILE A 134 18.29 6.06 -1.82
N LYS A 135 18.44 4.79 -2.23
CA LYS A 135 18.96 4.45 -3.56
C LYS A 135 17.88 4.48 -4.64
N LYS A 136 16.66 4.07 -4.31
CA LYS A 136 15.54 4.03 -5.26
C LYS A 136 14.56 5.19 -5.11
N HIS A 137 14.80 6.11 -4.19
CA HIS A 137 14.00 7.32 -3.98
C HIS A 137 12.49 7.05 -3.79
N MET A 138 12.13 5.88 -3.26
CA MET A 138 10.75 5.50 -3.03
C MET A 138 10.21 6.18 -1.77
N ASN A 139 8.96 6.63 -1.84
CA ASN A 139 8.29 7.31 -0.74
C ASN A 139 6.94 6.68 -0.35
N SER A 140 6.51 5.60 -0.99
CA SER A 140 5.23 4.95 -0.72
C SER A 140 5.44 3.44 -0.53
N PHE A 141 4.93 2.89 0.56
CA PHE A 141 5.14 1.48 0.88
C PHE A 141 3.93 0.82 1.52
N ASN A 142 3.71 -0.47 1.25
CA ASN A 142 2.75 -1.31 1.96
C ASN A 142 3.46 -2.08 3.08
N ILE A 143 2.86 -2.14 4.27
CA ILE A 143 3.35 -2.98 5.37
C ILE A 143 2.45 -4.20 5.56
N ILE A 144 3.06 -5.37 5.59
CA ILE A 144 2.37 -6.64 5.87
C ILE A 144 2.62 -7.13 7.31
N ASP A 145 3.54 -6.48 8.03
CA ASP A 145 3.84 -6.79 9.42
C ASP A 145 2.64 -6.50 10.33
N SER A 146 2.46 -7.36 11.32
CA SER A 146 1.36 -7.29 12.29
C SER A 146 1.87 -7.26 13.73
N TYR A 147 2.80 -6.35 14.00
CA TYR A 147 3.29 -6.10 15.35
C TYR A 147 2.29 -5.28 16.19
N PRO A 148 2.45 -5.29 17.52
CA PRO A 148 1.72 -4.40 18.41
C PRO A 148 1.78 -2.92 18.00
N ALA A 149 0.71 -2.15 18.28
CA ALA A 149 0.58 -0.75 17.85
C ALA A 149 1.78 0.14 18.20
N ASN A 150 2.38 -0.04 19.39
CA ASN A 150 3.56 0.73 19.81
C ASN A 150 4.80 0.46 18.94
N ILE A 151 4.94 -0.76 18.40
CA ILE A 151 6.02 -1.14 17.49
C ILE A 151 5.78 -0.54 16.10
N LEU A 152 4.55 -0.63 15.58
CA LEU A 152 4.18 -0.01 14.31
C LEU A 152 4.39 1.52 14.33
N ALA A 153 3.95 2.18 15.41
CA ALA A 153 4.16 3.61 15.60
C ALA A 153 5.64 3.98 15.69
N ARG A 154 6.45 3.17 16.37
CA ARG A 154 7.91 3.37 16.44
C ARG A 154 8.56 3.24 15.07
N TYR A 155 8.17 2.23 14.29
CA TYR A 155 8.65 2.04 12.93
C TYR A 155 8.31 3.24 12.05
N ASN A 156 7.06 3.70 12.06
CA ASN A 156 6.67 4.90 11.31
C ASN A 156 7.54 6.10 11.70
N ASN A 157 7.79 6.32 12.98
CA ASN A 157 8.68 7.42 13.40
C ASN A 157 10.12 7.24 12.92
N ASN A 158 10.63 6.01 12.88
CA ASN A 158 12.00 5.71 12.45
C ASN A 158 12.17 5.85 10.93
N ILE A 159 11.20 5.39 10.13
CA ILE A 159 11.28 5.51 8.67
C ILE A 159 11.14 6.97 8.21
N GLN A 160 10.29 7.77 8.87
CA GLN A 160 10.17 9.21 8.59
C GLN A 160 11.47 9.99 8.90
N LYS A 161 12.22 9.59 9.94
CA LYS A 161 13.52 10.21 10.26
C LYS A 161 14.57 10.00 9.15
N ILE A 162 14.49 8.91 8.40
CA ILE A 162 15.37 8.68 7.24
C ILE A 162 14.88 9.49 6.07
N ALA A 163 13.58 9.49 5.81
CA ALA A 163 13.00 10.29 4.73
C ALA A 163 13.36 11.77 4.89
N GLU A 164 13.28 12.33 6.10
CA GLU A 164 13.70 13.71 6.41
C GLU A 164 15.16 14.01 6.03
N LYS A 165 16.02 12.99 6.00
CA LYS A 165 17.44 13.10 5.64
C LYS A 165 17.74 12.80 4.17
N THR A 166 16.74 12.46 3.36
CA THR A 166 16.90 12.42 1.89
C THR A 166 17.03 13.83 1.34
N ARG A 167 17.46 13.99 0.08
CA ARG A 167 17.76 15.31 -0.50
C ARG A 167 16.60 16.30 -0.36
N LEU A 168 15.38 15.92 -0.76
CA LEU A 168 14.19 16.78 -0.74
C LEU A 168 13.27 16.56 0.48
N ALA A 169 13.60 15.60 1.36
CA ALA A 169 12.80 15.23 2.52
C ALA A 169 11.30 14.94 2.21
N ILE A 170 11.02 14.32 1.07
CA ILE A 170 9.66 13.87 0.73
C ILE A 170 9.24 12.80 1.75
N PRO A 171 8.12 13.00 2.48
CA PRO A 171 7.71 12.09 3.55
C PRO A 171 7.27 10.72 3.01
N ILE A 172 7.33 9.71 3.87
CA ILE A 172 6.88 8.36 3.51
C ILE A 172 5.36 8.23 3.71
N THR A 173 4.67 7.64 2.75
CA THR A 173 3.30 7.14 2.88
C THR A 173 3.34 5.65 3.22
N ILE A 174 2.90 5.31 4.42
CA ILE A 174 2.69 3.90 4.81
C ILE A 174 1.25 3.52 4.50
N ALA A 175 1.11 2.48 3.68
CA ALA A 175 -0.13 1.89 3.27
C ALA A 175 -0.38 0.55 3.96
N SER A 176 -1.64 0.14 3.99
CA SER A 176 -2.04 -1.18 4.47
C SER A 176 -3.25 -1.72 3.72
N ASP A 177 -3.27 -3.02 3.48
CA ASP A 177 -4.50 -3.79 3.27
C ASP A 177 -5.38 -3.80 4.54
N PRO A 178 -6.68 -4.11 4.44
CA PRO A 178 -7.59 -4.10 5.58
C PRO A 178 -7.07 -4.86 6.81
N ARG A 179 -7.23 -4.27 7.99
CA ARG A 179 -6.75 -4.85 9.28
C ARG A 179 -7.83 -5.09 10.34
N HIS A 180 -9.07 -4.65 10.09
CA HIS A 180 -10.16 -4.61 11.07
C HIS A 180 -11.18 -5.76 10.88
N GLY A 181 -10.76 -6.89 10.32
CA GLY A 181 -11.59 -8.07 10.11
C GLY A 181 -10.90 -9.34 10.61
N SER A 182 -11.67 -10.41 10.75
CA SER A 182 -11.18 -11.72 11.23
C SER A 182 -10.28 -12.47 10.24
N ASP A 183 -10.24 -12.01 8.98
CA ASP A 183 -9.57 -12.72 7.90
C ASP A 183 -8.06 -12.44 7.89
N HIS A 184 -7.24 -13.49 7.78
CA HIS A 184 -5.80 -13.38 7.57
C HIS A 184 -5.42 -14.00 6.23
N ASN A 185 -5.40 -13.18 5.18
CA ASN A 185 -4.94 -13.54 3.85
C ASN A 185 -3.85 -12.56 3.41
N VAL A 186 -2.58 -12.96 3.56
CA VAL A 186 -1.43 -12.11 3.24
C VAL A 186 -1.54 -11.62 1.79
N GLY A 187 -1.61 -10.30 1.60
CA GLY A 187 -1.81 -9.64 0.30
C GLY A 187 -3.26 -9.21 0.01
N ALA A 188 -4.22 -9.58 0.84
CA ALA A 188 -5.62 -9.13 0.76
C ALA A 188 -6.17 -8.59 2.09
N SER A 189 -5.68 -9.08 3.22
CA SER A 189 -5.95 -8.57 4.57
C SER A 189 -4.80 -8.89 5.53
N VAL A 190 -4.59 -8.04 6.53
CA VAL A 190 -3.55 -8.22 7.54
C VAL A 190 -4.19 -8.14 8.93
N HIS A 191 -4.57 -9.29 9.48
CA HIS A 191 -5.06 -9.35 10.86
C HIS A 191 -4.02 -8.78 11.84
N THR A 192 -4.46 -7.91 12.76
CA THR A 192 -3.69 -7.45 13.91
C THR A 192 -4.52 -7.50 15.18
N SER A 193 -3.91 -7.94 16.27
CA SER A 193 -4.57 -7.97 17.59
C SER A 193 -4.69 -6.60 18.25
N SER A 194 -4.08 -5.56 17.66
CA SER A 194 -4.06 -4.21 18.24
C SER A 194 -5.27 -3.36 17.85
N PHE A 195 -6.02 -3.78 16.82
CA PHE A 195 -7.12 -3.01 16.25
C PHE A 195 -8.46 -3.66 16.53
N SER A 196 -9.50 -2.83 16.57
CA SER A 196 -10.86 -3.31 16.75
C SER A 196 -11.26 -4.25 15.62
N GLN A 197 -12.02 -5.30 15.96
CA GLN A 197 -12.43 -6.33 15.02
C GLN A 197 -13.90 -6.13 14.64
N TRP A 198 -14.17 -6.12 13.34
CA TRP A 198 -15.47 -5.82 12.77
C TRP A 198 -15.88 -6.91 11.77
N PRO A 199 -17.17 -7.01 11.45
CA PRO A 199 -17.58 -7.75 10.26
C PRO A 199 -16.83 -7.23 9.03
N ASN A 200 -16.55 -8.12 8.08
CA ASN A 200 -16.05 -7.70 6.77
C ASN A 200 -17.08 -6.84 6.03
N SER A 201 -16.68 -6.27 4.89
CA SER A 201 -17.53 -5.40 4.07
C SER A 201 -18.89 -6.02 3.77
N LEU A 202 -18.96 -7.33 3.53
CA LEU A 202 -20.21 -8.02 3.23
C LEU A 202 -21.12 -8.09 4.46
N GLY A 203 -20.55 -8.31 5.65
CA GLY A 203 -21.26 -8.23 6.93
C GLY A 203 -21.76 -6.82 7.24
N LEU A 204 -20.98 -5.78 6.95
CA LEU A 204 -21.42 -4.39 7.06
C LEU A 204 -22.56 -4.09 6.09
N ALA A 205 -22.48 -4.58 4.85
CA ALA A 205 -23.54 -4.43 3.85
C ALA A 205 -24.86 -5.07 4.27
N ALA A 206 -24.82 -6.22 4.95
CA ALA A 206 -26.01 -6.91 5.45
C ALA A 206 -26.83 -6.06 6.43
N THR A 207 -26.21 -5.10 7.12
CA THR A 207 -26.90 -4.16 8.00
C THR A 207 -27.73 -3.12 7.25
N ARG A 208 -27.37 -2.84 5.99
CA ARG A 208 -27.89 -1.73 5.18
C ARG A 208 -27.78 -0.36 5.85
N ASP A 209 -26.86 -0.22 6.82
CA ASP A 209 -26.64 1.00 7.58
C ASP A 209 -25.34 1.71 7.15
N THR A 210 -25.50 2.77 6.38
CA THR A 210 -24.40 3.65 5.96
C THR A 210 -23.80 4.44 7.11
N SER A 211 -24.57 4.74 8.16
CA SER A 211 -24.08 5.48 9.33
C SER A 211 -23.15 4.60 10.14
N LEU A 212 -23.55 3.35 10.39
CA LEU A 212 -22.70 2.35 11.04
C LEU A 212 -21.42 2.07 10.25
N THR A 213 -21.54 1.94 8.91
CA THR A 213 -20.37 1.75 8.04
C THR A 213 -19.39 2.92 8.13
N ARG A 214 -19.92 4.16 8.23
CA ARG A 214 -19.10 5.35 8.39
C ARG A 214 -18.45 5.45 9.77
N GLU A 215 -19.18 5.06 10.82
CA GLU A 215 -18.66 5.00 12.19
C GLU A 215 -17.50 4.01 12.29
N PHE A 216 -17.68 2.80 11.76
CA PHE A 216 -16.60 1.82 11.63
C PHE A 216 -15.38 2.43 10.93
N ALA A 217 -15.58 3.04 9.77
CA ALA A 217 -14.50 3.64 8.99
C ALA A 217 -13.78 4.77 9.73
N ASP A 218 -14.49 5.56 10.54
CA ASP A 218 -13.90 6.61 11.37
C ASP A 218 -13.07 6.03 12.53
N ILE A 219 -13.55 4.97 13.19
CA ILE A 219 -12.78 4.26 14.23
C ILE A 219 -11.50 3.67 13.62
N ALA A 220 -11.64 2.97 12.50
CA ALA A 220 -10.51 2.39 11.78
C ALA A 220 -9.48 3.44 11.31
N ARG A 221 -9.94 4.61 10.86
CA ARG A 221 -9.10 5.77 10.54
C ARG A 221 -8.27 6.21 11.74
N GLN A 222 -8.89 6.37 12.91
CA GLN A 222 -8.21 6.80 14.13
C GLN A 222 -7.14 5.78 14.56
N GLU A 223 -7.45 4.49 14.47
CA GLU A 223 -6.50 3.41 14.76
C GLU A 223 -5.31 3.42 13.79
N TYR A 224 -5.55 3.59 12.48
CA TYR A 224 -4.49 3.72 11.48
C TYR A 224 -3.58 4.93 11.72
N LEU A 225 -4.16 6.09 12.04
CA LEU A 225 -3.39 7.29 12.35
C LEU A 225 -2.52 7.12 13.59
N SER A 226 -2.98 6.36 14.58
CA SER A 226 -2.23 6.13 15.83
C SER A 226 -0.89 5.41 15.59
N VAL A 227 -0.79 4.64 14.50
CA VAL A 227 0.42 3.90 14.11
C VAL A 227 1.11 4.47 12.88
N GLY A 228 0.58 5.56 12.29
CA GLY A 228 1.18 6.23 11.15
C GLY A 228 0.81 5.66 9.77
N ILE A 229 -0.19 4.77 9.68
CA ILE A 229 -0.75 4.38 8.38
C ILE A 229 -1.54 5.57 7.81
N ARG A 230 -1.24 5.94 6.56
CA ARG A 230 -1.81 7.10 5.86
C ARG A 230 -2.55 6.74 4.58
N LEU A 231 -2.45 5.49 4.12
CA LEU A 231 -3.14 4.99 2.94
C LEU A 231 -3.80 3.63 3.23
N ALA A 232 -5.11 3.58 3.11
CA ALA A 232 -5.91 2.38 3.13
C ALA A 232 -6.01 1.81 1.70
N LEU A 233 -5.50 0.60 1.47
CA LEU A 233 -5.62 -0.10 0.18
C LEU A 233 -7.00 -0.73 0.01
N HIS A 234 -8.06 0.04 0.31
CA HIS A 234 -9.46 -0.36 0.40
C HIS A 234 -10.37 0.89 0.48
N PRO A 235 -11.70 0.80 0.29
CA PRO A 235 -12.54 -0.40 0.17
C PRO A 235 -12.48 -1.08 -1.20
N MET A 236 -12.94 -2.34 -1.25
CA MET A 236 -13.35 -2.98 -2.49
C MET A 236 -14.75 -2.49 -2.87
N ALA A 237 -14.85 -1.75 -3.97
CA ALA A 237 -16.08 -1.33 -4.63
C ALA A 237 -16.54 -2.34 -5.70
N ASP A 238 -15.87 -3.49 -5.80
CA ASP A 238 -16.30 -4.63 -6.61
C ASP A 238 -17.69 -5.13 -6.19
N LEU A 239 -18.37 -5.85 -7.09
CA LEU A 239 -19.67 -6.48 -6.82
C LEU A 239 -19.55 -7.98 -6.70
N ALA A 240 -20.35 -8.62 -5.84
CA ALA A 240 -20.36 -10.08 -5.70
C ALA A 240 -21.32 -10.77 -6.70
N THR A 241 -21.26 -10.43 -7.99
CA THR A 241 -22.17 -10.97 -9.02
C THR A 241 -21.85 -12.42 -9.43
N GLU A 242 -20.61 -12.87 -9.24
CA GLU A 242 -20.23 -14.28 -9.31
C GLU A 242 -19.97 -14.80 -7.89
N PRO A 243 -20.92 -15.55 -7.28
CA PRO A 243 -20.79 -15.98 -5.89
C PRO A 243 -19.68 -17.00 -5.66
N ARG A 244 -19.18 -17.68 -6.70
CA ARG A 244 -18.01 -18.57 -6.59
C ARG A 244 -16.70 -17.79 -6.44
N TRP A 245 -16.69 -16.51 -6.77
CA TRP A 245 -15.50 -15.67 -6.68
C TRP A 245 -15.02 -15.56 -5.23
N GLY A 246 -13.81 -16.07 -4.97
CA GLY A 246 -13.25 -16.23 -3.62
C GLY A 246 -12.97 -14.94 -2.85
N ARG A 247 -13.20 -13.75 -3.45
CA ARG A 247 -13.01 -12.44 -2.82
C ARG A 247 -14.31 -11.68 -2.58
N ASN A 248 -15.45 -12.33 -2.77
CA ASN A 248 -16.78 -11.73 -2.58
C ASN A 248 -17.01 -11.15 -1.16
N ASN A 249 -16.37 -11.71 -0.13
CA ASN A 249 -16.42 -11.26 1.27
C ASN A 249 -15.84 -9.85 1.48
N GLY A 250 -14.95 -9.39 0.59
CA GLY A 250 -14.39 -8.04 0.62
C GLY A 250 -15.32 -6.96 0.05
N THR A 251 -16.37 -7.36 -0.67
CA THR A 251 -17.32 -6.47 -1.34
C THR A 251 -18.46 -6.03 -0.43
N PHE A 252 -19.28 -5.07 -0.88
CA PHE A 252 -20.56 -4.74 -0.25
C PHE A 252 -21.77 -5.49 -0.86
N GLY A 253 -21.53 -6.63 -1.51
CA GLY A 253 -22.57 -7.49 -2.09
C GLY A 253 -22.78 -7.29 -3.59
N GLU A 254 -23.87 -7.87 -4.11
CA GLU A 254 -24.22 -7.89 -5.54
C GLU A 254 -25.08 -6.69 -6.00
N ASP A 255 -25.72 -5.99 -5.06
CA ASP A 255 -26.56 -4.81 -5.35
C ASP A 255 -25.66 -3.57 -5.52
N ALA A 256 -25.57 -3.07 -6.75
CA ALA A 256 -24.67 -1.97 -7.08
C ALA A 256 -25.05 -0.66 -6.39
N GLN A 257 -26.34 -0.42 -6.14
CA GLN A 257 -26.83 0.79 -5.50
C GLN A 257 -26.56 0.76 -3.99
N LEU A 258 -26.72 -0.39 -3.34
CA LEU A 258 -26.28 -0.60 -1.97
C LEU A 258 -24.76 -0.46 -1.86
N SER A 259 -24.01 -1.10 -2.75
CA SER A 259 -22.55 -1.05 -2.76
C SER A 259 -22.03 0.38 -2.94
N ALA A 260 -22.64 1.18 -3.83
CA ALA A 260 -22.30 2.60 -3.98
C ALA A 260 -22.50 3.41 -2.69
N LYS A 261 -23.64 3.22 -2.00
CA LYS A 261 -23.94 3.89 -0.72
C LYS A 261 -22.96 3.51 0.38
N MET A 262 -22.62 2.22 0.48
CA MET A 262 -21.67 1.71 1.46
C MET A 262 -20.24 2.19 1.18
N THR A 263 -19.79 2.08 -0.08
CA THR A 263 -18.48 2.55 -0.55
C THR A 263 -18.30 4.04 -0.24
N LYS A 264 -19.30 4.87 -0.56
CA LYS A 264 -19.27 6.31 -0.26
C LYS A 264 -19.09 6.56 1.24
N SER A 265 -19.86 5.87 2.06
CA SER A 265 -19.89 6.08 3.52
C SER A 265 -18.58 5.63 4.17
N TYR A 266 -18.04 4.51 3.70
CA TYR A 266 -16.73 4.00 4.09
C TYR A 266 -15.62 5.02 3.80
N ILE A 267 -15.54 5.51 2.56
CA ILE A 267 -14.49 6.47 2.14
C ILE A 267 -14.62 7.78 2.92
N LEU A 268 -15.84 8.28 3.14
CA LEU A 268 -16.07 9.48 3.96
C LEU A 268 -15.70 9.31 5.43
N GLY A 269 -15.69 8.09 5.96
CA GLY A 269 -15.20 7.78 7.31
C GLY A 269 -13.67 7.83 7.40
N PHE A 270 -12.96 7.30 6.39
CA PHE A 270 -11.49 7.31 6.33
C PHE A 270 -10.90 8.67 5.92
N GLN A 271 -11.45 9.30 4.89
CA GLN A 271 -10.89 10.51 4.29
C GLN A 271 -11.51 11.80 4.83
N GLY A 272 -12.73 11.76 5.31
CA GLY A 272 -13.57 12.95 5.41
C GLY A 272 -14.00 13.47 4.03
N LYS A 273 -14.49 14.72 3.97
CA LYS A 273 -14.92 15.35 2.70
C LYS A 273 -13.75 15.88 1.85
N LYS A 274 -12.62 16.11 2.49
CA LYS A 274 -11.36 16.57 1.91
C LYS A 274 -10.24 16.00 2.76
N LEU A 275 -9.15 15.56 2.14
CA LEU A 275 -7.98 15.08 2.86
C LEU A 275 -7.38 16.19 3.72
N ASP A 276 -7.11 15.87 4.98
CA ASP A 276 -6.37 16.70 5.91
C ASP A 276 -5.46 15.83 6.82
N LYS A 277 -4.84 16.44 7.83
CA LYS A 277 -3.94 15.77 8.77
C LYS A 277 -4.59 14.65 9.58
N ASN A 278 -5.92 14.62 9.68
CA ASN A 278 -6.72 13.62 10.34
C ASN A 278 -7.29 12.60 9.34
N SER A 279 -6.95 12.68 8.06
CA SER A 279 -7.42 11.70 7.07
C SER A 279 -6.45 10.54 6.91
N VAL A 280 -7.00 9.41 6.51
CA VAL A 280 -6.29 8.31 5.85
C VAL A 280 -6.85 8.25 4.44
N ALA A 281 -5.98 8.35 3.43
CA ALA A 281 -6.38 8.25 2.03
C ALA A 281 -6.91 6.85 1.72
N CYS A 282 -7.93 6.74 0.88
CA CYS A 282 -8.43 5.46 0.36
C CYS A 282 -7.92 5.24 -1.06
N MET A 283 -7.44 4.03 -1.33
CA MET A 283 -7.28 3.48 -2.67
C MET A 283 -8.46 2.54 -2.94
N THR A 284 -9.50 3.07 -3.58
CA THR A 284 -10.67 2.27 -3.94
C THR A 284 -10.29 1.26 -5.02
N LYS A 285 -10.73 0.01 -4.83
CA LYS A 285 -10.33 -1.09 -5.70
C LYS A 285 -11.51 -2.01 -6.03
N HIS A 286 -11.44 -2.86 -7.04
CA HIS A 286 -10.46 -2.81 -8.11
C HIS A 286 -11.16 -2.30 -9.36
N PHE A 287 -10.70 -1.22 -9.97
CA PHE A 287 -11.40 -0.59 -11.07
C PHE A 287 -11.25 -1.42 -12.37
N SER A 288 -12.32 -1.78 -13.08
CA SER A 288 -13.73 -1.40 -12.86
C SER A 288 -14.65 -2.58 -12.51
N GLY A 289 -14.32 -3.27 -11.41
CA GLY A 289 -15.15 -4.30 -10.78
C GLY A 289 -14.61 -5.71 -11.01
N GLY A 290 -14.08 -6.31 -9.94
CA GLY A 290 -13.61 -7.70 -9.85
C GLY A 290 -14.69 -8.77 -9.94
N GLY A 291 -15.95 -8.39 -9.76
CA GLY A 291 -17.10 -9.29 -9.58
C GLY A 291 -17.42 -10.31 -10.68
N PRO A 292 -17.34 -9.96 -11.97
CA PRO A 292 -17.82 -10.81 -13.06
C PRO A 292 -16.70 -11.75 -13.52
N GLN A 293 -16.04 -12.42 -12.57
CA GLN A 293 -14.97 -13.37 -12.86
C GLN A 293 -15.52 -14.61 -13.52
N LYS A 294 -14.98 -14.95 -14.68
CA LYS A 294 -15.36 -16.18 -15.37
C LYS A 294 -15.11 -17.37 -14.46
N ASP A 295 -16.15 -18.18 -14.26
CA ASP A 295 -16.15 -19.36 -13.40
C ASP A 295 -15.84 -19.12 -11.91
N GLY A 296 -15.73 -17.85 -11.47
CA GLY A 296 -15.36 -17.48 -10.11
C GLY A 296 -13.86 -17.60 -9.79
N GLU A 297 -13.01 -17.79 -10.80
CA GLU A 297 -11.58 -17.99 -10.61
C GLU A 297 -10.85 -16.69 -10.26
N ASP A 298 -9.72 -16.76 -9.56
CA ASP A 298 -8.95 -15.58 -9.16
C ASP A 298 -8.02 -15.09 -10.29
N ALA A 299 -8.14 -13.82 -10.67
CA ALA A 299 -7.34 -13.19 -11.72
C ALA A 299 -5.83 -13.06 -11.41
N HIS A 300 -5.38 -13.39 -10.20
CA HIS A 300 -3.95 -13.58 -9.94
C HIS A 300 -3.36 -14.76 -10.72
N PHE A 301 -4.20 -15.70 -11.16
CA PHE A 301 -3.74 -16.88 -11.87
C PHE A 301 -4.12 -16.83 -13.36
N PRO A 302 -3.28 -17.39 -14.26
CA PRO A 302 -3.55 -17.36 -15.70
C PRO A 302 -4.90 -17.96 -16.12
N TYR A 303 -5.45 -18.90 -15.34
CA TYR A 303 -6.74 -19.53 -15.61
C TYR A 303 -7.94 -18.65 -15.21
N GLY A 304 -7.75 -17.67 -14.31
CA GLY A 304 -8.79 -16.74 -13.86
C GLY A 304 -8.69 -15.36 -14.48
N LYS A 305 -7.87 -15.18 -15.52
CA LYS A 305 -7.58 -13.85 -16.09
C LYS A 305 -8.76 -13.20 -16.81
N ASP A 306 -9.74 -13.98 -17.27
CA ASP A 306 -10.85 -13.47 -18.09
C ASP A 306 -12.00 -12.96 -17.18
N GLN A 307 -12.37 -11.69 -17.33
CA GLN A 307 -13.63 -11.15 -16.83
C GLN A 307 -14.66 -11.13 -17.94
N VAL A 308 -15.82 -11.72 -17.69
CA VAL A 308 -16.92 -11.80 -18.65
C VAL A 308 -18.15 -11.20 -18.02
N TYR A 309 -18.87 -10.34 -18.74
CA TYR A 309 -19.99 -9.56 -18.22
C TYR A 309 -21.33 -10.12 -18.75
N PRO A 310 -22.00 -11.05 -18.03
CA PRO A 310 -23.22 -11.67 -18.52
C PRO A 310 -24.32 -10.63 -18.72
N GLY A 311 -24.95 -10.65 -19.90
CA GLY A 311 -25.98 -9.68 -20.24
C GLY A 311 -25.44 -8.28 -20.50
N ASP A 312 -24.15 -8.13 -20.84
CA ASP A 312 -23.51 -6.87 -21.17
C ASP A 312 -23.58 -5.85 -20.02
N ASN A 313 -23.37 -6.34 -18.79
CA ASN A 313 -23.63 -5.59 -17.57
C ASN A 313 -22.42 -4.76 -17.07
N PHE A 314 -21.49 -4.37 -17.94
CA PHE A 314 -20.28 -3.62 -17.54
C PHE A 314 -20.61 -2.33 -16.78
N ASP A 315 -21.58 -1.55 -17.27
CA ASP A 315 -22.03 -0.32 -16.61
C ASP A 315 -22.56 -0.55 -15.20
N TYR A 316 -23.13 -1.72 -14.92
CA TYR A 316 -23.59 -2.07 -13.59
C TYR A 316 -22.43 -2.16 -12.58
N HIS A 317 -21.25 -2.62 -13.03
CA HIS A 317 -20.03 -2.69 -12.23
C HIS A 317 -19.34 -1.34 -12.04
N LEU A 318 -19.66 -0.33 -12.86
CA LEU A 318 -19.16 1.05 -12.71
C LEU A 318 -19.90 1.82 -11.60
N ILE A 319 -21.16 1.46 -11.30
CA ILE A 319 -22.02 2.21 -10.36
C ILE A 319 -21.35 2.47 -8.99
N PRO A 320 -20.73 1.48 -8.29
CA PRO A 320 -20.08 1.74 -7.01
C PRO A 320 -18.92 2.74 -7.07
N PHE A 321 -18.23 2.82 -8.22
CA PHE A 321 -17.18 3.80 -8.45
C PHE A 321 -17.77 5.18 -8.73
N ILE A 322 -18.70 5.27 -9.68
CA ILE A 322 -19.30 6.55 -10.13
C ILE A 322 -20.13 7.21 -9.04
N ASP A 323 -21.06 6.45 -8.43
CA ASP A 323 -22.02 6.99 -7.45
C ASP A 323 -21.52 6.88 -6.01
N GLY A 324 -20.53 6.03 -5.77
CA GLY A 324 -19.89 5.84 -4.47
C GLY A 324 -18.56 6.56 -4.37
N ALA A 325 -17.51 5.96 -4.93
CA ALA A 325 -16.12 6.35 -4.72
C ALA A 325 -15.79 7.76 -5.21
N PHE A 326 -16.19 8.11 -6.43
CA PHE A 326 -15.92 9.44 -7.01
C PHE A 326 -16.77 10.52 -6.36
N LYS A 327 -18.02 10.23 -5.98
CA LYS A 327 -18.82 11.16 -5.16
C LYS A 327 -18.22 11.39 -3.77
N ALA A 328 -17.48 10.43 -3.23
CA ALA A 328 -16.73 10.57 -1.99
C ALA A 328 -15.35 11.22 -2.17
N LYS A 329 -14.94 11.51 -3.41
CA LYS A 329 -13.59 11.99 -3.76
C LYS A 329 -12.50 11.07 -3.23
N THR A 330 -12.62 9.78 -3.53
CA THR A 330 -11.57 8.79 -3.20
C THR A 330 -10.21 9.27 -3.70
N ALA A 331 -9.16 9.08 -2.91
CA ALA A 331 -7.84 9.61 -3.20
C ALA A 331 -7.15 8.85 -4.32
N GLN A 332 -7.31 7.52 -4.37
CA GLN A 332 -6.62 6.67 -5.34
C GLN A 332 -7.55 5.59 -5.89
N ILE A 333 -7.21 5.09 -7.08
CA ILE A 333 -7.86 3.97 -7.73
C ILE A 333 -6.83 2.89 -8.04
N MET A 334 -7.14 1.65 -7.66
CA MET A 334 -6.36 0.47 -8.06
C MET A 334 -7.09 -0.23 -9.21
N PRO A 335 -6.51 -0.36 -10.41
CA PRO A 335 -7.08 -1.18 -11.47
C PRO A 335 -7.16 -2.67 -11.09
N TYR A 336 -8.07 -3.41 -11.70
CA TYR A 336 -8.17 -4.87 -11.50
C TYR A 336 -7.12 -5.64 -12.31
N TYR A 337 -6.90 -6.90 -11.95
CA TYR A 337 -5.85 -7.73 -12.59
C TYR A 337 -6.28 -8.32 -13.93
N GLY A 338 -7.56 -8.68 -14.04
CA GLY A 338 -8.12 -9.43 -15.17
C GLY A 338 -8.21 -8.63 -16.48
N ILE A 339 -8.77 -9.28 -17.48
CA ILE A 339 -9.01 -8.79 -18.83
C ILE A 339 -10.52 -8.53 -18.97
N PRO A 340 -10.98 -7.30 -19.26
CA PRO A 340 -12.39 -7.02 -19.51
C PRO A 340 -12.81 -7.54 -20.89
N PHE A 341 -13.03 -8.85 -20.98
CA PHE A 341 -13.18 -9.56 -22.25
C PHE A 341 -14.36 -9.02 -23.06
N GLY A 342 -14.07 -8.55 -24.26
CA GLY A 342 -15.06 -8.02 -25.21
C GLY A 342 -15.69 -6.67 -24.82
N GLN A 343 -15.12 -5.95 -23.84
CA GLN A 343 -15.65 -4.63 -23.41
C GLN A 343 -14.94 -3.44 -24.08
N THR A 344 -13.78 -3.67 -24.71
CA THR A 344 -12.97 -2.64 -25.36
C THR A 344 -12.45 -3.17 -26.70
N ASN A 345 -11.71 -2.38 -27.46
CA ASN A 345 -11.13 -2.85 -28.72
C ASN A 345 -9.95 -3.81 -28.53
N GLU A 346 -9.43 -3.96 -27.31
CA GLU A 346 -8.31 -4.87 -26.99
C GLU A 346 -8.53 -5.68 -25.70
N ASP A 347 -8.35 -7.00 -25.79
CA ASP A 347 -8.43 -7.91 -24.65
C ASP A 347 -7.09 -7.98 -23.90
N VAL A 348 -6.72 -6.88 -23.24
CA VAL A 348 -5.55 -6.78 -22.35
C VAL A 348 -5.96 -6.48 -20.91
N GLY A 349 -5.08 -6.77 -19.94
CA GLY A 349 -5.39 -6.55 -18.53
C GLY A 349 -5.70 -5.08 -18.21
N PHE A 350 -6.56 -4.78 -17.23
CA PHE A 350 -7.06 -3.41 -17.00
C PHE A 350 -5.96 -2.37 -16.89
N SER A 351 -4.88 -2.64 -16.16
CA SER A 351 -3.76 -1.69 -16.01
C SER A 351 -3.04 -1.35 -17.31
N PHE A 352 -3.19 -2.17 -18.35
CA PHE A 352 -2.61 -1.97 -19.69
C PHE A 352 -3.63 -1.43 -20.69
N ASN A 353 -4.92 -1.44 -20.37
CA ASN A 353 -5.99 -1.10 -21.29
C ASN A 353 -6.20 0.43 -21.34
N LYS A 354 -5.91 1.04 -22.49
CA LYS A 354 -6.01 2.51 -22.66
C LYS A 354 -7.45 3.01 -22.52
N GLU A 355 -8.42 2.29 -23.09
CA GLU A 355 -9.83 2.68 -23.06
C GLU A 355 -10.38 2.72 -21.63
N ILE A 356 -9.94 1.78 -20.77
CA ILE A 356 -10.35 1.79 -19.36
C ILE A 356 -9.61 2.85 -18.55
N ILE A 357 -8.28 2.92 -18.66
CA ILE A 357 -7.47 3.76 -17.75
C ILE A 357 -7.43 5.22 -18.19
N THR A 358 -7.27 5.48 -19.48
CA THR A 358 -7.16 6.86 -19.99
C THR A 358 -8.54 7.36 -20.38
N ASP A 359 -9.18 6.72 -21.36
CA ASP A 359 -10.36 7.28 -22.01
C ASP A 359 -11.59 7.26 -21.07
N LEU A 360 -11.77 6.18 -20.28
CA LEU A 360 -12.85 6.09 -19.30
C LEU A 360 -12.51 6.75 -17.96
N LEU A 361 -11.49 6.27 -17.24
CA LEU A 361 -11.21 6.74 -15.88
C LEU A 361 -10.76 8.20 -15.81
N ARG A 362 -9.79 8.61 -16.64
CA ARG A 362 -9.23 9.97 -16.61
C ARG A 362 -10.10 10.93 -17.41
N ASP A 363 -10.37 10.65 -18.68
CA ASP A 363 -11.00 11.62 -19.57
C ASP A 363 -12.52 11.71 -19.38
N SER A 364 -13.22 10.59 -19.40
CA SER A 364 -14.69 10.56 -19.28
C SER A 364 -15.18 10.79 -17.84
N LEU A 365 -14.59 10.09 -16.86
CA LEU A 365 -14.99 10.17 -15.46
C LEU A 365 -14.27 11.28 -14.68
N GLY A 366 -13.25 11.91 -15.25
CA GLY A 366 -12.58 13.08 -14.68
C GLY A 366 -11.81 12.77 -13.40
N PHE A 367 -11.27 11.56 -13.24
CA PHE A 367 -10.54 11.18 -12.03
C PHE A 367 -9.14 11.82 -12.00
N ASP A 368 -8.92 12.70 -11.04
CA ASP A 368 -7.67 13.47 -10.85
C ASP A 368 -7.01 13.20 -9.48
N GLY A 369 -7.16 11.96 -8.99
CA GLY A 369 -6.53 11.52 -7.74
C GLY A 369 -5.02 11.30 -7.85
#